data_AF-A0A2W1LFP1-F1
#
_entry.id   AF-A0A2W1LFP1-F1
#
_cell.length_a   1.000
_cell.length_b   1.000
_cell.length_c   1.000
_cell.angle_alpha   90.00
_cell.angle_beta   90.00
_cell.angle_gamma   90.00
#
_symmetry.space_group_name_H-M   'P 1'
#
loop_
_entity.id
_entity.type
_entity.pdbx_description
1 polymer ?
#
loop_
_entity_poly.entity_id
_entity_poly.type
_entity_poly.pdbx_seq_one_letter_code
_entity_poly.pdbx_strand_id
1 'polypeptide(L)' 'MIDQLESNYNCANASQDLYELKREIAQLQLKQHLSSEEQQLLNRCANQMSFIKNKCAIDNGREENNHPV' A
#
# COMPACT_ATOMS: atom_id res chain seq x y z
N MET A 1 -6.45 -1.52 9.44
CA MET A 1 -5.49 -0.39 9.45
C MET A 1 -4.28 -0.80 10.25
N ILE A 2 -3.10 -0.88 9.59
CA ILE A 2 -1.83 -1.06 10.29
C ILE A 2 -1.61 0.22 11.09
N ASP A 3 -1.77 0.11 12.41
CA ASP A 3 -1.61 1.23 13.30
C ASP A 3 -0.11 1.39 13.55
N GLN A 4 0.43 2.50 13.03
CA GLN A 4 1.81 2.94 13.23
C GLN A 4 2.86 1.90 12.79
N LEU A 5 3.33 2.00 11.54
CA LEU A 5 4.64 1.48 11.20
C LEU A 5 5.69 2.29 11.98
N GLU A 6 5.89 1.92 13.24
CA GLU A 6 7.02 2.36 14.04
C GLU A 6 8.31 2.02 13.30
N SER A 7 9.41 2.71 13.61
CA SER A 7 10.74 2.45 13.05
C SER A 7 11.21 0.99 13.20
N ASN A 8 10.45 0.12 13.86
CA ASN A 8 10.65 -1.33 14.03
C ASN A 8 9.86 -2.23 13.07
N TYR A 9 9.10 -1.70 12.10
CA TYR A 9 8.45 -2.51 11.06
C TYR A 9 9.37 -3.60 10.45
N ASN A 10 8.90 -4.84 10.44
CA ASN A 10 9.62 -6.02 9.95
C ASN A 10 9.33 -6.28 8.48
N CYS A 11 10.37 -6.20 7.65
CA CYS A 11 10.27 -6.38 6.20
C CYS A 11 9.92 -7.81 5.75
N ALA A 12 9.91 -8.80 6.64
CA ALA A 12 9.57 -10.18 6.30
C ALA A 12 8.16 -10.33 5.67
N ASN A 13 7.22 -9.47 6.05
CA ASN A 13 5.84 -9.48 5.53
C ASN A 13 5.58 -8.35 4.51
N ALA A 14 6.62 -7.62 4.08
CA ALA A 14 6.46 -6.43 3.24
C ALA A 14 5.74 -6.70 1.92
N SER A 15 5.99 -7.83 1.26
CA SER A 15 5.29 -8.19 0.02
C SER A 15 3.78 -8.36 0.23
N GLN A 16 3.37 -8.97 1.34
CA GLN A 16 1.96 -9.18 1.69
C GLN A 16 1.31 -7.85 2.09
N ASP A 17 1.96 -7.09 2.96
CA ASP A 17 1.45 -5.79 3.42
C ASP A 17 1.30 -4.81 2.25
N LEU A 18 2.28 -4.76 1.33
CA LEU A 18 2.19 -3.95 0.11
C LEU A 18 1.05 -4.40 -0.80
N TYR A 19 0.81 -5.71 -0.91
CA TYR A 19 -0.31 -6.24 -1.70
C TYR A 19 -1.66 -5.84 -1.10
N GLU A 20 -1.81 -5.92 0.22
CA GLU A 20 -3.03 -5.50 0.92
C GLU A 20 -3.26 -3.99 0.79
N LEU A 21 -2.22 -3.17 1.01
CA LEU A 21 -2.29 -1.72 0.82
C LEU A 21 -2.64 -1.34 -0.62
N LYS A 22 -2.08 -2.03 -1.62
CA LYS A 22 -2.41 -1.81 -3.03
C LYS A 22 -3.86 -2.14 -3.33
N ARG A 23 -4.41 -3.21 -2.73
CA ARG A 23 -5.83 -3.55 -2.88
C ARG A 23 -6.75 -2.52 -2.24
N GLU A 24 -6.45 -2.05 -1.03
CA GLU A 24 -7.24 -0.98 -0.39
C GLU A 24 -7.22 0.32 -1.21
N ILE A 25 -6.04 0.73 -1.69
CA ILE A 25 -5.89 1.90 -2.56
C ILE A 25 -6.73 1.74 -3.82
N ALA A 26 -6.65 0.59 -4.50
CA ALA A 26 -7.41 0.34 -5.71
C ALA A 26 -8.93 0.38 -5.44
N GLN A 27 -9.40 -0.20 -4.35
CA GLN A 27 -10.82 -0.16 -3.98
C GLN A 27 -11.32 1.27 -3.73
N LEU A 28 -10.51 2.11 -3.09
CA LEU A 28 -10.84 3.52 -2.87
C LEU A 28 -10.81 4.31 -4.18
N GLN A 29 -9.83 4.06 -5.05
CA GLN A 29 -9.72 4.73 -6.36
C GLN A 29 -10.85 4.36 -7.33
N LEU A 30 -11.45 3.17 -7.20
CA LEU A 30 -12.61 2.77 -8.00
C LEU A 30 -13.88 3.54 -7.62
N LYS A 31 -13.92 4.22 -6.47
CA LYS A 31 -15.05 5.06 -6.08
C LYS A 31 -14.99 6.40 -6.81
N GLN A 32 -16.06 6.78 -7.51
CA GLN A 32 -16.13 8.08 -8.22
C GLN A 32 -16.10 9.28 -7.26
N HIS A 33 -16.66 9.14 -6.06
CA HIS A 33 -16.66 10.17 -5.03
C HIS A 33 -16.20 9.55 -3.71
N LEU A 34 -15.04 10.01 -3.24
CA LEU A 34 -14.50 9.66 -1.93
C LEU A 34 -14.92 10.71 -0.91
N SER A 35 -15.51 10.27 0.19
CA SER A 35 -15.74 11.10 1.37
C SER A 35 -14.41 11.60 1.94
N SER A 36 -14.43 12.66 2.75
CA SER A 36 -13.20 13.19 3.37
C SER A 36 -12.43 12.12 4.14
N GLU A 37 -13.13 11.26 4.88
CA GLU A 37 -12.53 10.15 5.63
C GLU A 37 -11.88 9.11 4.70
N GLU A 38 -12.52 8.83 3.55
CA GLU A 38 -11.99 7.88 2.57
C GLU A 38 -10.78 8.45 1.83
N GLN A 39 -10.74 9.76 1.59
CA GLN A 39 -9.54 10.44 1.07
C GLN A 39 -8.40 10.41 2.09
N GLN A 40 -8.69 10.60 3.39
CA GLN A 40 -7.68 10.47 4.44
C GLN A 40 -7.17 9.04 4.54
N LEU A 41 -8.05 8.04 4.43
CA LEU A 41 -7.67 6.63 4.38
C LEU A 41 -6.77 6.33 3.18
N LEU A 42 -7.14 6.80 1.98
CA LEU A 42 -6.33 6.65 0.77
C LEU A 42 -4.92 7.23 0.96
N ASN A 43 -4.83 8.45 1.48
CA ASN A 43 -3.55 9.09 1.78
C ASN A 43 -2.73 8.31 2.82
N ARG A 44 -3.38 7.81 3.87
CA ARG A 44 -2.72 6.99 4.89
C ARG A 44 -2.18 5.68 4.29
N CYS A 45 -2.93 4.99 3.44
CA CYS A 45 -2.47 3.77 2.78
C CYS A 45 -1.30 4.05 1.81
N ALA A 46 -1.37 5.13 1.04
CA ALA A 46 -0.30 5.54 0.13
C ALA A 46 1.01 5.88 0.86
N ASN A 47 0.92 6.58 1.99
CA ASN A 47 2.07 6.91 2.82
C ASN A 47 2.71 5.65 3.43
N GLN A 48 1.89 4.71 3.91
CA GLN A 48 2.39 3.44 4.43
C GLN A 48 3.07 2.60 3.35
N MET A 49 2.48 2.52 2.16
CA MET A 49 3.09 1.81 1.03
C MET A 49 4.47 2.40 0.70
N SER A 50 4.58 3.73 0.66
CA SER A 50 5.84 4.42 0.42
C SER A 50 6.85 4.17 1.54
N PHE A 51 6.43 4.19 2.80
CA PHE A 51 7.30 3.89 3.93
C PHE A 51 7.86 2.47 3.86
N ILE A 52 7.02 1.46 3.58
CA ILE A 52 7.46 0.06 3.48
C ILE A 52 8.46 -0.11 2.34
N LYS A 53 8.16 0.46 1.16
CA LYS A 53 9.06 0.42 0.00
C LYS A 53 10.43 1.02 0.32
N ASN A 54 10.45 2.21 0.91
CA ASN A 54 11.68 2.88 1.31
C ASN A 54 12.46 2.10 2.38
N LYS A 55 11.77 1.68 3.45
CA LYS A 55 12.41 1.02 4.60
C LYS A 55 13.01 -0.33 4.23
N CYS A 56 12.29 -1.12 3.44
CA CYS A 56 12.70 -2.46 3.07
C CYS A 56 13.59 -2.47 1.82
N ALA A 57 13.97 -1.30 1.31
CA ALA A 57 14.70 -1.14 0.05
C ALA A 57 14.08 -1.95 -1.09
N ILE A 58 12.75 -2.05 -1.09
CA ILE A 58 11.99 -2.71 -2.15
C ILE A 58 11.91 -1.69 -3.28
N ASP A 59 12.98 -1.63 -4.07
CA ASP A 59 12.95 -0.94 -5.36
C ASP A 59 11.92 -1.67 -6.23
N ASN A 60 11.08 -0.93 -6.96
CA ASN A 60 10.06 -1.51 -7.85
C ASN A 60 10.73 -2.14 -9.09
N GLY A 61 11.57 -3.14 -8.87
CA GLY A 61 12.09 -4.03 -9.89
C GLY A 61 10.96 -4.89 -10.43
N ARG A 62 10.18 -4.29 -11.34
CA ARG A 62 9.33 -4.93 -12.35
C ARG A 62 8.07 -5.59 -11.78
N GLU A 63 6.99 -4.82 -11.74
CA GLU A 63 5.66 -5.36 -12.02
C GLU A 63 5.63 -5.86 -13.49
N GLU A 64 6.28 -6.99 -13.77
CA GLU A 64 5.99 -7.76 -14.98
C GLU A 64 4.74 -8.60 -14.71
N ASN A 65 3.62 -8.07 -15.19
CA ASN A 65 2.46 -8.76 -15.74
C ASN A 65 2.24 -10.21 -15.26
N ASN A 66 1.29 -10.39 -14.34
CA ASN A 66 0.53 -11.63 -14.32
C ASN A 66 -0.95 -11.34 -14.00
N HIS A 67 -1.69 -11.02 -15.06
CA HIS A 67 -3.12 -11.28 -15.16
C HIS A 67 -3.34 -12.14 -16.42
N PRO A 68 -4.32 -13.05 -16.40
CA PRO A 68 -4.27 -14.34 -17.08
C PRO A 68 -4.72 -14.28 -18.54
N VAL A 69 -4.28 -15.26 -19.32
CA VAL A 69 -4.95 -15.75 -20.54
C VAL A 69 -5.46 -17.16 -20.27
#